data_AF-A0A2E9W011-F1
#
_entry.id   AF-A0A2E9W011-F1
#
_cell.length_a   1.000
_cell.length_b   1.000
_cell.length_c   1.000
_cell.angle_alpha   90.00
_cell.angle_beta   90.00
_cell.angle_gamma   90.00
#
_symmetry.space_group_name_H-M   'P 1'
#
loop_
_entity.id
_entity.type
_entity.pdbx_description
1 polymer ?
#
loop_
_entity_poly.entity_id
_entity_poly.type
_entity_poly.pdbx_seq_one_letter_code
_entity_poly.pdbx_strand_id
1 'polypeptide(L)' 'SEKLFNLMGTQEIKDKLLSNSSLAAERGVFGIPTFFINDEMYFGKNTLLEIFKDS' A
#
# COMPACT_ATOMS: atom_id res chain seq x y z
N SER A 1 -14.81 19.87 4.20
CA SER A 1 -15.30 18.89 3.19
C SER A 1 -14.82 19.27 1.79
N GLU A 2 -15.11 20.48 1.31
CA GLU A 2 -14.77 20.95 -0.04
C GLU A 2 -13.27 20.85 -0.42
N LYS A 3 -12.36 21.24 0.49
CA LYS A 3 -10.91 21.14 0.25
C LYS A 3 -10.45 19.71 -0.09
N LEU A 4 -10.99 18.70 0.61
CA LEU A 4 -10.66 17.30 0.35
C LEU A 4 -11.18 16.84 -1.03
N PHE A 5 -12.42 17.21 -1.38
CA PHE A 5 -12.99 16.92 -2.69
C PHE A 5 -12.18 17.54 -3.83
N ASN A 6 -11.77 18.79 -3.67
CA ASN A 6 -10.92 19.46 -4.66
C ASN A 6 -9.56 18.77 -4.81
N LEU A 7 -8.94 18.37 -3.70
CA LEU A 7 -7.66 17.65 -3.72
C LEU A 7 -7.78 16.27 -4.39
N MET A 8 -8.82 15.49 -4.10
CA MET A 8 -9.03 14.18 -4.74
C MET A 8 -9.14 14.27 -6.28
N GLY A 9 -9.56 15.42 -6.80
CA GLY A 9 -9.71 15.65 -8.23
C GLY A 9 -8.43 16.06 -8.97
N THR A 10 -7.39 16.52 -8.26
CA THR A 10 -6.18 17.08 -8.90
C THR A 10 -5.38 16.01 -9.63
N GLN A 11 -4.70 16.42 -10.70
CA GLN A 11 -3.85 15.51 -11.47
C GLN A 11 -2.71 14.94 -10.63
N GLU A 12 -2.06 15.79 -9.82
CA GLU A 12 -0.98 15.39 -8.91
C GLU A 12 -1.37 14.23 -7.97
N ILE A 13 -2.56 14.31 -7.35
CA ILE A 13 -3.05 13.26 -6.43
C ILE A 13 -3.34 11.96 -7.20
N LYS A 14 -3.92 12.07 -8.39
CA LYS A 14 -4.21 10.90 -9.24
C LYS A 14 -2.94 10.21 -9.74
N ASP A 15 -1.95 10.99 -10.18
CA ASP A 15 -0.66 10.47 -10.64
C ASP A 15 0.06 9.76 -9.49
N LYS A 16 0.05 10.35 -8.30
CA LYS A 16 0.63 9.72 -7.10
C LYS A 16 -0.09 8.43 -6.73
N LEU A 17 -1.42 8.40 -6.78
CA LEU A 17 -2.21 7.19 -6.52
C LEU A 17 -1.89 6.07 -7.53
N LEU A 18 -1.80 6.42 -8.82
CA LEU A 18 -1.44 5.47 -9.87
C LEU A 18 -0.01 4.95 -9.67
N SER A 19 0.96 5.85 -9.47
CA SER A 19 2.37 5.49 -9.25
C SER A 19 2.54 4.55 -8.05
N ASN A 20 1.88 4.84 -6.92
CA ASN A 20 1.90 3.95 -5.75
C ASN A 20 1.31 2.57 -6.06
N SER A 21 0.23 2.51 -6.85
CA SER A 21 -0.44 1.26 -7.22
C SER A 21 0.43 0.43 -8.17
N SER A 22 1.07 1.07 -9.15
CA SER A 22 2.03 0.45 -10.06
C SER A 22 3.23 -0.11 -9.30
N LEU A 23 3.82 0.69 -8.39
CA LEU A 23 4.95 0.24 -7.56
C LEU A 23 4.59 -0.96 -6.69
N ALA A 24 3.38 -0.98 -6.12
CA ALA A 24 2.90 -2.13 -5.35
C ALA A 24 2.80 -3.39 -6.23
N ALA A 25 2.22 -3.26 -7.43
CA ALA A 25 2.12 -4.37 -8.38
C ALA A 25 3.49 -4.87 -8.86
N GLU A 26 4.41 -3.96 -9.18
CA GLU A 26 5.80 -4.28 -9.56
C GLU A 26 6.54 -5.03 -8.44
N ARG A 27 6.24 -4.72 -7.18
CA ARG A 27 6.78 -5.41 -6.00
C ARG A 27 6.04 -6.73 -5.68
N GLY A 28 5.11 -7.16 -6.53
CA GLY A 28 4.38 -8.41 -6.41
C GLY A 28 3.17 -8.37 -5.46
N VAL A 29 2.73 -7.18 -5.02
CA VAL A 29 1.52 -7.05 -4.18
C VAL A 29 0.29 -7.40 -5.01
N PHE A 30 -0.47 -8.38 -4.55
CA PHE A 30 -1.69 -8.86 -5.21
C PHE A 30 -2.98 -8.57 -4.42
N GLY A 31 -2.86 -8.06 -3.19
CA GLY A 31 -4.01 -7.79 -2.32
C GLY A 31 -3.63 -7.02 -1.06
N ILE A 32 -4.64 -6.80 -0.19
CA ILE A 32 -4.47 -6.09 1.09
C ILE A 32 -5.01 -6.92 2.27
N PRO A 33 -4.46 -6.75 3.49
CA PRO A 33 -3.24 -6.01 3.78
C PRO A 33 -2.00 -6.80 3.34
N THR A 34 -0.97 -6.10 2.86
CA THR A 34 0.36 -6.65 2.57
C THR A 34 1.41 -5.78 3.26
N PHE A 35 2.37 -6.41 3.93
CA PHE A 35 3.47 -5.75 4.62
C PHE A 35 4.80 -6.26 4.06
N PHE A 36 5.82 -5.40 4.09
CA PHE A 36 7.19 -5.78 3.81
C PHE A 36 8.05 -5.49 5.04
N ILE A 37 8.83 -6.48 5.46
CA ILE A 37 9.84 -6.34 6.52
C ILE A 37 11.15 -6.78 5.89
N ASN A 38 12.10 -5.84 5.77
CA ASN A 38 13.28 -6.01 4.93
C ASN A 38 12.85 -6.39 3.48
N ASP A 39 13.26 -7.55 2.99
CA ASP A 39 12.95 -8.06 1.66
C ASP A 39 11.83 -9.12 1.65
N GLU A 40 11.25 -9.43 2.81
CA GLU A 40 10.18 -10.44 2.94
C GLU A 40 8.79 -9.81 2.88
N MET A 41 7.88 -10.49 2.17
CA MET A 41 6.49 -10.07 1.98
C MET A 41 5.54 -10.92 2.84
N TYR A 42 4.67 -10.24 3.60
CA TYR A 42 3.65 -10.85 4.45
C TYR A 42 2.26 -10.41 3.99
N PHE A 43 1.39 -11.35 3.63
CA PHE A 43 0.03 -11.08 3.14
C PHE A 43 -1.06 -11.53 4.13
N GLY A 44 -2.13 -10.74 4.23
CA GLY A 44 -3.31 -11.06 5.04
C GLY A 44 -3.23 -10.53 6.48
N LYS A 45 -4.34 -10.63 7.21
CA LYS A 45 -4.41 -10.14 8.60
C LYS A 45 -3.73 -11.10 9.59
N ASN A 46 -3.74 -12.40 9.30
CA ASN A 46 -3.22 -13.44 10.18
C ASN A 46 -1.69 -13.41 10.31
N THR A 47 -0.99 -12.90 9.29
CA THR A 47 0.47 -12.74 9.26
C THR A 47 0.97 -11.63 10.18
N LEU A 48 0.10 -10.75 10.70
CA LEU A 48 0.51 -9.75 11.71
C LEU A 48 1.12 -10.39 12.95
N LEU A 49 0.61 -11.55 13.38
CA LEU A 49 1.18 -12.28 14.52
C LEU A 49 2.54 -12.92 14.20
N GLU A 50 2.79 -13.24 12.93
CA GLU A 50 4.07 -13.78 12.46
C GLU A 50 5.12 -12.66 12.43
N ILE A 51 4.75 -11.48 11.93
CA ILE A 51 5.57 -10.26 11.96
C ILE A 51 6.13 -9.97 13.37
N PHE A 52 5.29 -10.04 14.41
CA PHE A 52 5.73 -9.75 15.79
C PHE A 52 6.66 -10.80 16.40
N LYS A 53 6.72 -12.02 15.84
CA LYS A 53 7.63 -13.07 16.34
C LYS A 53 9.05 -12.93 15.79
N ASP A 54 9.17 -12.36 14.60
CA ASP A 54 10.43 -12.18 13.88
C ASP A 54 11.09 -10.81 14.16
N SER A 55 10.45 -9.98 15.00
CA SER A 55 10.92 -8.62 15.41
C SER A 55 11.71 -8.61 16.71
#